data_AF-A0AAW2BI53-F1
#
_entry.id   AF-A0AAW2BI53-F1
#
_cell.length_a   1.000
_cell.length_b   1.000
_cell.length_c   1.000
_cell.angle_alpha   90.00
_cell.angle_beta   90.00
_cell.angle_gamma   90.00
#
_symmetry.space_group_name_H-M   'P 1'
#
loop_
_entity.id
_entity.type
_entity.pdbx_description
1 polymer ?
#
loop_
_entity_poly.entity_id
_entity_poly.type
_entity_poly.pdbx_seq_one_letter_code
_entity_poly.pdbx_strand_id
1 'polypeptide(L)'
;MASSQRMVVQPSAWLPDRCVTQDMLVSEGLWLNQSLPFNVTSSDTIFLFNCSPRPLVSPLNCTPSSLCHRYLNSSGQVDTKITLQCANDIDPCCTFAAGGMPSAYMIRLHNLGCRTFRSIIHLDPEKPAVQWEEGLEIQWTPPPEPVCRLNLISQGLPSVYLLV
;
A
#
# COMPACT_ATOMS: atom_id res chain seq x y z
N MET A 1 18.57 -9.43 18.42
CA MET A 1 18.10 -8.53 17.35
C MET A 1 16.66 -8.19 17.66
N ALA A 2 16.28 -6.91 17.65
CA ALA A 2 14.87 -6.53 17.85
C ALA A 2 14.05 -7.11 16.69
N SER A 3 12.97 -7.82 17.00
CA SER A 3 12.05 -8.32 15.97
C SER A 3 11.30 -7.15 15.36
N SER A 4 11.30 -7.03 14.03
CA SER A 4 10.40 -6.11 13.35
C SER A 4 8.96 -6.51 13.63
N GLN A 5 8.11 -5.51 13.80
CA GLN A 5 6.66 -5.66 13.87
C GLN A 5 6.08 -5.34 12.49
N ARG A 6 4.93 -5.93 12.18
CA ARG A 6 4.23 -5.76 10.91
C ARG A 6 2.74 -5.63 11.16
N MET A 7 2.10 -4.79 10.36
CA MET A 7 0.65 -4.70 10.29
C MET A 7 0.24 -4.63 8.82
N VAL A 8 -0.91 -5.23 8.50
CA VAL A 8 -1.52 -5.12 7.18
C VAL A 8 -2.73 -4.20 7.31
N VAL A 9 -2.78 -3.17 6.49
CA VAL A 9 -3.93 -2.26 6.41
C VAL A 9 -4.65 -2.46 5.07
N GLN A 10 -5.97 -2.41 5.10
CA GLN A 10 -6.77 -2.50 3.87
C GLN A 10 -6.57 -1.21 3.05
N PRO A 11 -6.30 -1.30 1.73
CA PRO A 11 -6.32 -0.15 0.85
C PRO A 11 -7.69 0.55 0.85
N SER A 12 -7.68 1.85 0.60
CA SER A 12 -8.91 2.66 0.60
C SER A 12 -9.95 2.17 -0.40
N ALA A 13 -11.22 2.25 -0.01
CA ALA A 13 -12.33 1.83 -0.85
C ALA A 13 -12.39 2.60 -2.18
N TRP A 14 -12.92 1.93 -3.21
CA TRP A 14 -13.24 2.55 -4.50
C TRP A 14 -14.39 3.55 -4.34
N LEU A 15 -14.39 4.60 -5.16
CA LEU A 15 -15.56 5.45 -5.33
C LEU A 15 -16.59 4.76 -6.24
N PRO A 16 -17.90 4.93 -5.98
CA PRO A 16 -18.94 4.35 -6.83
C PRO A 16 -18.78 4.76 -8.31
N ASP A 17 -18.90 3.79 -9.22
CA ASP A 17 -18.87 3.97 -10.68
C ASP A 17 -17.62 4.67 -11.25
N ARG A 18 -16.52 4.76 -10.49
CA ARG A 18 -15.31 5.46 -10.90
C ARG A 18 -14.05 4.66 -10.59
N CYS A 19 -13.07 4.72 -11.49
CA CYS A 19 -11.72 4.22 -11.20
C CYS A 19 -10.90 5.22 -10.36
N VAL A 20 -11.42 5.56 -9.18
CA VAL A 20 -10.79 6.47 -8.22
C VAL A 20 -11.01 5.90 -6.83
N THR A 21 -10.03 6.08 -5.96
CA THR A 21 -10.07 5.61 -4.55
C THR A 21 -10.17 6.79 -3.60
N GLN A 22 -10.70 6.57 -2.39
CA GLN A 22 -10.99 7.67 -1.47
C GLN A 22 -9.73 8.47 -1.06
N ASP A 23 -8.60 7.79 -0.89
CA ASP A 23 -7.29 8.38 -0.59
C ASP A 23 -6.79 9.33 -1.68
N MET A 24 -7.18 9.13 -2.96
CA MET A 24 -6.86 10.10 -4.01
C MET A 24 -7.46 11.48 -3.71
N LEU A 25 -8.67 11.53 -3.16
CA LEU A 25 -9.38 12.79 -2.88
C LEU A 25 -8.96 13.43 -1.55
N VAL A 26 -8.52 12.61 -0.58
CA VAL A 26 -8.23 13.07 0.79
C VAL A 26 -6.75 13.36 0.99
N SER A 27 -5.88 12.45 0.54
CA SER A 27 -4.45 12.47 0.85
C SER A 27 -3.56 12.39 -0.39
N GLU A 28 -4.12 12.31 -1.60
CA GLU A 28 -3.37 12.05 -2.83
C GLU A 28 -2.50 10.78 -2.72
N GLY A 29 -3.05 9.73 -2.09
CA GLY A 29 -2.38 8.44 -1.88
C GLY A 29 -1.91 8.21 -0.44
N LEU A 30 -0.81 7.48 -0.27
CA LEU A 30 -0.24 7.12 1.04
C LEU A 30 0.99 7.99 1.35
N TRP A 31 1.04 8.51 2.57
CA TRP A 31 2.17 9.27 3.09
C TRP A 31 2.54 8.79 4.50
N LEU A 32 3.76 8.28 4.64
CA LEU A 32 4.40 7.98 5.91
C LEU A 32 5.46 9.02 6.20
N ASN A 33 5.61 9.40 7.46
CA ASN A 33 6.65 10.33 7.86
C ASN A 33 8.01 9.60 7.84
N GLN A 34 8.92 10.06 6.98
CA GLN A 34 10.27 9.51 6.82
C GLN A 34 11.13 9.59 8.09
N SER A 35 10.73 10.39 9.08
CA SER A 35 11.40 10.50 10.38
C SER A 35 10.91 9.47 11.39
N LEU A 36 9.82 8.76 11.11
CA LEU A 36 9.25 7.70 11.96
C LEU A 36 9.71 6.32 11.47
N PRO A 37 9.71 5.28 12.31
CA PRO A 37 10.26 3.97 11.97
C PRO A 37 9.34 3.11 11.08
N PHE A 38 8.33 3.72 10.42
CA PHE A 38 7.32 3.01 9.65
C PHE A 38 7.62 3.06 8.16
N ASN A 39 7.72 1.88 7.55
CA ASN A 39 8.01 1.74 6.13
C ASN A 39 7.09 0.70 5.51
N VAL A 40 6.66 0.95 4.28
CA VAL A 40 6.05 -0.07 3.41
C VAL A 40 7.10 -1.13 3.08
N THR A 41 6.70 -2.40 3.08
CA THR A 41 7.64 -3.50 2.83
C THR A 41 7.96 -3.70 1.35
N SER A 42 9.06 -4.39 1.05
CA SER A 42 9.40 -4.77 -0.32
C SER A 42 8.61 -5.98 -0.83
N SER A 43 7.87 -6.65 0.05
CA SER A 43 6.93 -7.73 -0.30
C SER A 43 5.64 -7.21 -0.91
N ASP A 44 5.37 -5.92 -0.78
CA ASP A 44 4.17 -5.30 -1.34
C ASP A 44 4.38 -4.96 -2.82
N THR A 45 3.41 -5.37 -3.64
CA THR A 45 3.33 -4.96 -5.03
C THR A 45 2.20 -3.96 -5.21
N ILE A 46 2.53 -2.79 -5.73
CA ILE A 46 1.57 -1.71 -5.94
C ILE A 46 1.13 -1.70 -7.39
N PHE A 47 -0.18 -1.66 -7.58
CA PHE A 47 -0.84 -1.44 -8.87
C PHE A 47 -1.36 -0.01 -8.91
N LEU A 48 -1.05 0.70 -9.98
CA LEU A 48 -1.53 2.04 -10.26
C LEU A 48 -2.47 2.00 -11.45
N PHE A 49 -3.58 2.73 -11.37
CA PHE A 49 -4.60 2.78 -12.42
C PHE A 49 -4.96 4.20 -12.81
N ASN A 50 -5.58 4.33 -13.99
CA ASN A 50 -5.97 5.60 -14.59
C ASN A 50 -4.78 6.59 -14.60
N CYS A 51 -3.65 6.15 -15.15
CA CYS A 51 -2.43 6.93 -15.21
C CYS A 51 -2.40 7.78 -16.48
N SER A 52 -2.04 9.06 -16.37
CA SER A 52 -1.79 9.87 -17.57
C SER A 52 -0.58 9.33 -18.38
N PRO A 53 -0.56 9.43 -19.72
CA PRO A 53 0.47 8.85 -20.60
C PRO A 53 1.84 9.59 -20.57
N ARG A 54 2.14 10.29 -19.48
CA ARG A 54 3.38 11.05 -19.33
C ARG A 54 4.55 10.10 -19.03
N PRO A 55 5.80 10.46 -19.37
CA PRO A 55 6.97 9.67 -19.00
C PRO A 55 7.05 9.59 -17.47
N LEU A 56 6.73 8.42 -16.94
CA LEU A 56 6.74 8.14 -15.51
C LEU A 56 8.20 7.91 -15.06
N VAL A 57 8.66 8.67 -14.07
CA VAL A 57 10.07 8.77 -13.64
C VAL A 57 10.48 7.62 -12.69
N SER A 58 9.75 6.51 -12.68
CA SER A 58 10.01 5.35 -11.80
C SER A 58 9.99 4.06 -12.61
N PRO A 59 10.62 2.97 -12.11
CA PRO A 59 10.64 1.66 -12.77
C PRO A 59 9.24 1.01 -12.72
N LEU A 60 8.28 1.66 -13.37
CA LEU A 60 6.90 1.26 -13.47
C LEU A 60 6.75 0.37 -14.69
N ASN A 61 6.28 -0.84 -14.46
CA ASN A 61 5.91 -1.73 -15.54
C ASN A 61 4.47 -1.45 -15.95
N CYS A 62 4.32 -0.63 -16.99
CA CYS A 62 3.04 -0.26 -17.61
C CYS A 62 2.77 -0.99 -18.92
N THR A 63 3.46 -2.12 -19.19
CA THR A 63 3.25 -2.86 -20.42
C THR A 63 1.84 -3.47 -20.45
N PRO A 64 1.25 -3.74 -21.62
CA PRO A 64 -0.03 -4.44 -21.72
C PRO A 64 -0.03 -5.84 -21.07
N SER A 65 1.16 -6.45 -20.92
CA SER A 65 1.38 -7.74 -20.25
C SER A 65 1.61 -7.66 -18.73
N SER A 66 1.53 -6.47 -18.15
CA SER A 66 1.78 -6.23 -16.73
C SER A 66 0.71 -6.87 -15.83
N LEU A 67 1.07 -7.04 -14.55
CA LEU A 67 0.23 -7.69 -13.53
C LEU A 67 -1.07 -6.93 -13.24
N CYS A 68 -1.09 -5.60 -13.42
CA CYS A 68 -2.29 -4.80 -13.19
C CYS A 68 -3.43 -5.15 -14.15
N HIS A 69 -3.12 -5.46 -15.42
CA HIS A 69 -4.13 -5.91 -16.39
C HIS A 69 -4.72 -7.27 -15.98
N ARG A 70 -3.87 -8.18 -15.45
CA ARG A 70 -4.34 -9.46 -14.89
C ARG A 70 -5.26 -9.23 -13.69
N TYR A 71 -4.86 -8.37 -12.76
CA TYR A 71 -5.67 -8.02 -11.60
C TYR A 71 -7.04 -7.43 -12.01
N LEU A 72 -7.08 -6.47 -12.93
CA LEU A 72 -8.33 -5.85 -13.38
C LEU A 72 -9.28 -6.82 -14.09
N ASN A 73 -8.74 -7.80 -14.81
CA ASN A 73 -9.54 -8.71 -15.62
C ASN A 73 -9.97 -9.98 -14.87
N SER A 74 -9.21 -10.45 -13.88
CA SER A 74 -9.44 -11.77 -13.27
C SER A 74 -9.36 -11.83 -11.74
N SER A 75 -9.17 -10.71 -11.03
CA SER A 75 -9.21 -10.71 -9.56
C SER A 75 -10.62 -10.92 -8.99
N GLY A 76 -11.66 -10.47 -9.71
CA GLY A 76 -13.02 -10.38 -9.18
C GLY A 76 -13.20 -9.31 -8.09
N GLN A 77 -12.16 -8.53 -7.78
CA GLN A 77 -12.17 -7.46 -6.76
C GLN A 77 -12.55 -6.09 -7.34
N VAL A 78 -12.55 -5.98 -8.67
CA VAL A 78 -12.95 -4.78 -9.41
C VAL A 78 -14.19 -5.08 -10.24
N ASP A 79 -15.19 -4.21 -10.14
CA ASP A 79 -16.40 -4.30 -10.97
C ASP A 79 -16.01 -4.16 -12.45
N THR A 80 -16.53 -5.06 -13.29
CA THR A 80 -16.27 -5.10 -14.74
C THR A 80 -16.63 -3.78 -15.43
N LYS A 81 -17.61 -3.03 -14.92
CA LYS A 81 -17.99 -1.71 -15.43
C LYS A 81 -16.91 -0.66 -15.19
N ILE A 82 -16.14 -0.78 -14.11
CA ILE A 82 -15.10 0.17 -13.72
C ILE A 82 -13.74 -0.21 -14.35
N THR A 83 -13.50 -1.49 -14.63
CA THR A 83 -12.26 -1.99 -15.25
C THR A 83 -11.82 -1.21 -16.49
N LEU A 84 -12.74 -0.91 -17.41
CA LEU A 84 -12.45 -0.14 -18.63
C LEU A 84 -12.04 1.32 -18.37
N GLN A 85 -12.44 1.88 -17.22
CA GLN A 85 -12.01 3.22 -16.80
C GLN A 85 -10.64 3.20 -16.11
N CYS A 86 -10.20 2.03 -15.64
CA CYS A 86 -8.94 1.87 -14.90
C CYS A 86 -7.72 1.65 -15.78
N ALA A 87 -7.92 1.06 -16.96
CA ALA A 87 -6.88 0.86 -17.93
C ALA A 87 -7.48 0.96 -19.33
N ASN A 88 -6.92 1.85 -20.16
CA ASN A 88 -7.21 1.93 -21.58
C ASN A 88 -5.91 2.32 -22.33
N ASP A 89 -5.97 2.40 -23.66
CA ASP A 89 -4.79 2.69 -24.49
C ASP A 89 -4.15 4.07 -24.21
N ILE A 90 -4.93 5.01 -23.68
CA ILE A 90 -4.50 6.37 -23.35
C ILE A 90 -4.07 6.47 -21.87
N ASP A 91 -4.81 5.81 -20.99
CA ASP A 91 -4.60 5.80 -19.55
C ASP A 91 -4.13 4.40 -19.10
N PRO A 92 -2.82 4.09 -19.18
CA PRO A 92 -2.33 2.76 -18.84
C PRO A 92 -2.49 2.46 -17.35
N CYS A 93 -2.50 1.16 -17.01
CA CYS A 93 -2.20 0.72 -15.66
C CYS A 93 -0.71 0.37 -15.54
N CYS A 94 -0.16 0.53 -14.34
CA CYS A 94 1.25 0.31 -14.05
C CYS A 94 1.44 -0.51 -12.79
N THR A 95 2.58 -1.18 -12.68
CA THR A 95 2.94 -1.99 -11.51
C THR A 95 4.37 -1.73 -11.06
N PHE A 96 4.62 -1.76 -9.75
CA PHE A 96 5.96 -1.68 -9.18
C PHE A 96 6.01 -2.38 -7.81
N ALA A 97 7.20 -2.85 -7.42
CA ALA A 97 7.44 -3.36 -6.07
C ALA A 97 7.76 -2.20 -5.10
N ALA A 98 7.16 -2.21 -3.92
CA ALA A 98 7.36 -1.19 -2.91
C ALA A 98 8.64 -1.42 -2.08
N GLY A 99 8.81 -0.69 -0.98
CA GLY A 99 9.92 -0.85 -0.03
C GLY A 99 11.24 -0.19 -0.42
N GLY A 100 11.42 0.24 -1.67
CA GLY A 100 12.52 1.11 -2.08
C GLY A 100 12.23 2.59 -1.82
N MET A 101 13.23 3.48 -1.89
CA MET A 101 12.95 4.92 -1.88
C MET A 101 12.42 5.34 -3.28
N PRO A 102 11.32 6.12 -3.38
CA PRO A 102 10.51 6.71 -2.30
C PRO A 102 9.32 5.87 -1.84
N SER A 103 9.04 4.72 -2.48
CA SER A 103 7.84 3.89 -2.23
C SER A 103 7.73 3.28 -0.84
N ALA A 104 8.82 3.22 -0.08
CA ALA A 104 8.83 2.84 1.34
C ALA A 104 8.05 3.81 2.22
N TYR A 105 7.88 5.07 1.79
CA TYR A 105 7.25 6.13 2.59
C TYR A 105 6.11 6.83 1.86
N MET A 106 6.02 6.70 0.54
CA MET A 106 5.05 7.46 -0.25
C MET A 106 4.58 6.66 -1.45
N ILE A 107 3.26 6.49 -1.54
CA ILE A 107 2.59 6.04 -2.77
C ILE A 107 1.78 7.23 -3.25
N ARG A 108 2.31 7.94 -4.24
CA ARG A 108 1.73 9.20 -4.70
C ARG A 108 0.67 8.95 -5.78
N LEU A 109 -0.53 9.47 -5.54
CA LEU A 109 -1.56 9.65 -6.54
C LEU A 109 -1.63 11.12 -6.95
N HIS A 110 -2.06 11.41 -8.17
CA HIS A 110 -2.22 12.78 -8.64
C HIS A 110 -3.07 12.84 -9.91
N ASN A 111 -3.77 13.94 -10.14
CA ASN A 111 -4.68 14.07 -11.28
C ASN A 111 -3.98 14.07 -12.66
N LEU A 112 -2.70 14.48 -12.67
CA LEU A 112 -1.78 14.42 -13.82
C LEU A 112 -0.88 13.17 -13.83
N GLY A 113 -1.04 12.29 -12.85
CA GLY A 113 -0.33 11.02 -12.72
C GLY A 113 -1.33 9.88 -12.72
N CYS A 114 -1.18 8.95 -11.79
CA CYS A 114 -2.15 7.88 -11.53
C CYS A 114 -3.13 8.32 -10.45
N ARG A 115 -4.40 7.93 -10.61
CA ARG A 115 -5.49 8.40 -9.73
C ARG A 115 -5.98 7.36 -8.72
N THR A 116 -5.42 6.16 -8.79
CA THR A 116 -5.84 5.02 -7.97
C THR A 116 -4.63 4.14 -7.72
N PHE A 117 -4.51 3.63 -6.50
CA PHE A 117 -3.65 2.49 -6.23
C PHE A 117 -4.38 1.31 -5.58
N ARG A 118 -3.83 0.12 -5.80
CA ARG A 118 -4.07 -1.09 -5.01
C ARG A 118 -2.74 -1.67 -4.58
N SER A 119 -2.75 -2.37 -3.47
CA SER A 119 -1.57 -3.03 -2.91
C SER A 119 -1.90 -4.50 -2.69
N ILE A 120 -1.02 -5.37 -3.19
CA ILE A 120 -1.09 -6.81 -2.99
C ILE A 120 0.13 -7.22 -2.18
N ILE A 121 -0.13 -7.86 -1.03
CA ILE A 121 0.94 -8.39 -0.18
C ILE A 121 1.44 -9.72 -0.75
N HIS A 122 2.75 -9.95 -0.72
CA HIS A 122 3.38 -11.22 -1.07
C HIS A 122 2.89 -11.79 -2.42
N LEU A 123 2.77 -10.91 -3.42
CA LEU A 123 2.24 -11.26 -4.74
C LEU A 123 3.03 -12.42 -5.37
N ASP A 124 2.31 -13.49 -5.69
CA ASP A 124 2.81 -14.62 -6.46
C ASP A 124 2.24 -14.57 -7.88
N PRO A 125 3.04 -14.23 -8.91
CA PRO A 125 2.57 -14.08 -10.28
C PRO A 125 2.17 -15.41 -10.95
N GLU A 126 2.53 -16.55 -10.36
CA GLU A 126 2.14 -17.89 -10.83
C GLU A 126 0.73 -18.26 -10.37
N LYS A 127 0.24 -17.62 -9.29
CA LYS A 127 -1.13 -17.80 -8.81
C LYS A 127 -2.12 -16.96 -9.63
N PRO A 128 -3.37 -17.44 -9.79
CA PRO A 128 -4.40 -16.67 -10.45
C PRO A 128 -4.78 -15.43 -9.62
N ALA A 129 -5.16 -14.34 -10.29
CA ALA A 129 -5.37 -13.04 -9.64
C ALA A 129 -6.47 -13.03 -8.56
N VAL A 130 -7.44 -13.94 -8.66
CA VAL A 130 -8.49 -14.13 -7.65
C VAL A 130 -7.94 -14.56 -6.28
N GLN A 131 -6.74 -15.15 -6.24
CA GLN A 131 -6.08 -15.57 -5.01
C GLN A 131 -5.13 -14.52 -4.45
N TRP A 132 -4.98 -13.38 -5.12
CA TRP A 132 -4.12 -12.31 -4.63
C TRP A 132 -4.79 -11.56 -3.48
N GLU A 133 -4.07 -11.43 -2.38
CA GLU A 133 -4.56 -10.80 -1.17
C GLU A 133 -4.29 -9.31 -1.20
N GLU A 134 -5.37 -8.52 -1.17
CA GLU A 134 -5.25 -7.08 -1.03
C GLU A 134 -4.83 -6.70 0.38
N GLY A 135 -3.80 -5.87 0.47
CA GLY A 135 -3.27 -5.40 1.73
C GLY A 135 -2.06 -4.52 1.50
N LEU A 136 -1.80 -3.63 2.44
CA LEU A 136 -0.57 -2.84 2.49
C LEU A 136 0.16 -3.20 3.78
N GLU A 137 1.31 -3.85 3.67
CA GLU A 137 2.12 -4.26 4.81
C GLU A 137 3.04 -3.11 5.22
N ILE A 138 2.82 -2.60 6.43
CA ILE A 138 3.66 -1.60 7.07
C ILE A 138 4.47 -2.29 8.16
N GLN A 139 5.79 -2.14 8.10
CA GLN A 139 6.71 -2.66 9.09
C GLN A 139 7.39 -1.55 9.89
N TRP A 140 7.73 -1.84 11.15
CA TRP A 140 8.54 -0.97 11.97
C TRP A 140 9.39 -1.77 12.97
N THR A 141 10.41 -1.12 13.51
CA THR A 141 11.15 -1.67 14.65
C THR A 141 10.60 -1.03 15.92
N PRO A 142 10.20 -1.81 16.93
CA PRO A 142 9.69 -1.25 18.18
C PRO A 142 10.78 -0.44 18.87
N PRO A 143 10.41 0.64 19.60
CA PRO A 143 11.38 1.40 20.36
C PRO A 143 12.06 0.48 21.39
N PRO A 144 13.34 0.72 21.71
CA PRO A 144 14.03 -0.03 22.74
C PRO A 144 13.30 0.13 24.08
N GLU A 145 13.23 -0.97 24.84
CA GLU A 145 12.58 -0.93 26.16
C GLU A 145 13.26 0.09 27.07
N PRO A 146 12.48 0.90 27.81
CA PRO A 146 13.03 1.81 28.78
C PRO A 146 13.73 1.03 29.90
N VAL A 147 14.81 1.59 30.45
CA VAL A 147 15.51 0.98 31.59
C VAL A 147 14.59 0.92 32.80
N CYS A 148 14.29 -0.29 33.28
CA CYS A 148 13.50 -0.50 34.48
C CYS A 148 14.19 0.13 35.71
N ARG A 149 13.64 1.22 36.24
CA ARG A 149 14.05 1.78 37.53
C ARG A 149 13.21 1.18 38.65
N LEU A 150 13.59 -0.02 39.11
CA LEU A 150 13.06 -0.60 40.34
C LEU A 150 13.73 0.07 41.55
N ASN A 151 13.31 1.29 41.86
CA ASN A 151 13.44 1.77 43.23
C ASN A 151 12.17 1.32 43.97
N LEU A 152 12.35 0.35 44.86
CA LEU A 152 11.38 -0.23 45.79
C LEU A 152 10.25 0.75 46.18
N ILE A 153 9.03 0.49 45.71
CA ILE A 153 7.82 0.91 46.41
C ILE A 153 7.01 -0.36 46.65
N SER A 154 7.19 -0.93 47.84
CA SER A 154 6.31 -1.94 48.42
C SER A 154 4.98 -1.31 48.87
N GLN A 155 4.32 -0.56 47.99
CA GLN A 155 2.96 -0.05 48.20
C GLN A 155 2.24 0.01 46.85
N GLY A 156 1.31 -0.93 46.67
CA GLY A 156 0.17 -0.86 45.74
C GLY A 156 0.49 -0.46 44.30
N LEU A 157 0.58 -1.47 43.41
CA LEU A 157 0.50 -1.27 41.96
C LEU A 157 -0.69 -0.34 41.60
N PRO A 158 -0.49 0.79 40.90
CA PRO A 158 -1.50 1.25 39.98
C PRO A 158 -1.28 0.48 38.68
N SER A 159 -2.32 -0.24 38.24
CA SER A 159 -2.41 -0.85 36.92
C SER A 159 -1.91 0.13 35.86
N VAL A 160 -0.76 -0.14 35.26
CA VAL A 160 -0.37 0.47 33.99
C VAL A 160 -1.30 -0.15 32.96
N TYR A 161 -2.40 0.53 32.68
CA TYR A 161 -3.30 0.17 31.60
C TYR A 161 -2.52 0.20 30.29
N LEU A 162 -2.27 -1.00 29.74
CA LEU A 162 -2.11 -1.20 28.31
C LEU A 162 -3.38 -0.63 27.65
N LEU A 163 -3.27 0.48 26.94
CA LEU A 163 -4.29 0.88 25.98
C LEU A 163 -4.02 0.07 24.71
N VAL A 164 -4.83 -0.99 24.55
CA VAL A 164 -5.06 -1.69 23.28
C VAL A 164 -6.13 -0.93 22.52
#